data_AF-A0A497L6F8-F1
#
_entry.id   AF-A0A497L6F8-F1
#
_cell.length_a   1.000
_cell.length_b   1.000
_cell.length_c   1.000
_cell.angle_alpha   90.00
_cell.angle_beta   90.00
_cell.angle_gamma   90.00
#
_symmetry.space_group_name_H-M   'P 1'
#
loop_
_entity.id
_entity.type
_entity.pdbx_description
1 polymer ?
#
loop_
_entity_poly.entity_id
_entity_poly.type
_entity_poly.pdbx_seq_one_letter_code
_entity_poly.pdbx_strand_id
1 'polypeptide(L)'
;MEEIENRSDTLGLGKVSREVLRRSVLPFLPLGEPPSLDGGAVQLMGRTIVAHSPSIGVPLEALGFFAFHYAASNVASLFARPRHLVTGIYLPPGTREEELRTIARGLGDEARKYGVTVAAGQTATYQGIETPLVTATCLGEPVKQPGKPREDDRVVVVGAVGGEALWLKALSEGCADDRWRRFTPLPAALRLQEVEGVKLMHDVSEGGVKGALHEVAEALNLRIDASSHLMPYADGVESLGVDVLRAPTYGVLIAVVDPAAVEDVSRACEEMGYPCSTVGRVKEGEGLYVDGVEVEKVERTALDELYGTFAPRDEIIDALRRAFAALEDYEEISSLVPQVGTNMVYARLHAASVEEVAGLSGRVIVSLGRPRVCGEVAYGGSRHMASVVLEAMRLNPAARAAANIRGGDDIIEALRDMGLSVSVLPPTASGDGCPVVSHIRKTAELHDAYAHPGAFGIEPTTTLVGETPDHLLRTLVELARRV
;
A
#
# COMPACT_ATOMS: atom_id res chain seq x y z
N MET A 1 -7.38 -42.53 39.35
CA MET A 1 -6.41 -41.66 38.66
C MET A 1 -7.10 -41.16 37.41
N GLU A 2 -7.94 -40.15 37.58
CA GLU A 2 -8.33 -39.26 36.49
C GLU A 2 -7.18 -38.26 36.35
N GLU A 3 -6.43 -38.34 35.25
CA GLU A 3 -5.59 -37.21 34.86
C GLU A 3 -6.52 -36.15 34.27
N ILE A 4 -6.74 -35.11 35.08
CA ILE A 4 -7.34 -33.86 34.67
C ILE A 4 -6.35 -33.21 33.69
N GLU A 5 -6.51 -33.53 32.40
CA GLU A 5 -5.80 -32.87 31.32
C GLU A 5 -6.30 -31.42 31.25
N ASN A 6 -5.40 -30.52 31.63
CA ASN A 6 -5.57 -29.07 31.61
C ASN A 6 -5.72 -28.61 30.14
N ARG A 7 -6.95 -28.63 29.63
CA ARG A 7 -7.27 -28.17 28.26
C ARG A 7 -7.08 -26.65 28.18
N SER A 8 -5.93 -26.23 27.66
CA SER A 8 -5.75 -24.85 27.21
C SER A 8 -6.73 -24.59 26.05
N ASP A 9 -7.67 -23.67 26.22
CA ASP A 9 -8.59 -23.19 25.19
C ASP A 9 -7.93 -22.27 24.13
N THR A 10 -6.60 -22.11 24.19
CA THR A 10 -5.82 -21.21 23.31
C THR A 10 -5.33 -21.92 22.04
N LEU A 11 -5.64 -21.35 20.86
CA LEU A 11 -5.19 -21.86 19.56
C LEU A 11 -3.72 -21.46 19.30
N GLY A 12 -2.90 -22.38 18.79
CA GLY A 12 -1.52 -22.13 18.43
C GLY A 12 -1.36 -21.35 17.11
N LEU A 13 -0.14 -20.86 16.85
CA LEU A 13 0.24 -20.22 15.59
C LEU A 13 0.09 -21.24 14.44
N GLY A 14 -0.75 -20.94 13.45
CA GLY A 14 -1.08 -21.85 12.35
C GLY A 14 -2.57 -22.24 12.31
N LYS A 15 -2.91 -23.25 11.52
CA LYS A 15 -4.30 -23.72 11.32
C LYS A 15 -4.80 -24.51 12.52
N VAL A 16 -6.11 -24.49 12.75
CA VAL A 16 -6.74 -25.26 13.84
C VAL A 16 -6.68 -26.78 13.58
N SER A 17 -6.51 -27.59 14.64
CA SER A 17 -6.41 -29.06 14.53
C SER A 17 -7.72 -29.68 14.02
N ARG A 18 -7.71 -30.88 13.41
CA ARG A 18 -8.91 -31.50 12.80
C ARG A 18 -10.09 -31.73 13.75
N GLU A 19 -9.83 -31.95 15.03
CA GLU A 19 -10.88 -32.12 16.04
C GLU A 19 -11.54 -30.77 16.38
N VAL A 20 -10.75 -29.71 16.46
CA VAL A 20 -11.25 -28.32 16.54
C VAL A 20 -11.88 -27.91 15.22
N LEU A 21 -11.31 -28.22 14.06
CA LEU A 21 -11.93 -28.00 12.75
C LEU A 21 -13.28 -28.72 12.64
N ARG A 22 -13.41 -29.97 13.10
CA ARG A 22 -14.67 -30.74 13.06
C ARG A 22 -15.72 -30.29 14.08
N ARG A 23 -15.33 -29.79 15.25
CA ARG A 23 -16.26 -29.24 16.25
C ARG A 23 -16.52 -27.73 16.05
N SER A 24 -15.58 -27.02 15.41
CA SER A 24 -15.48 -25.54 15.39
C SER A 24 -15.31 -24.92 13.98
N VAL A 25 -15.16 -25.65 12.87
CA VAL A 25 -15.06 -25.13 11.47
C VAL A 25 -15.93 -25.87 10.43
N LEU A 26 -15.83 -27.20 10.25
CA LEU A 26 -16.61 -28.00 9.29
C LEU A 26 -18.13 -27.91 9.48
N PRO A 27 -18.70 -28.00 10.69
CA PRO A 27 -20.14 -27.78 10.88
C PRO A 27 -20.64 -26.41 10.38
N PHE A 28 -19.71 -25.51 10.02
CA PHE A 28 -19.95 -24.11 9.64
C PHE A 28 -19.62 -23.78 8.17
N LEU A 29 -19.17 -24.72 7.33
CA LEU A 29 -18.97 -24.49 5.88
C LEU A 29 -20.03 -25.25 5.07
N PRO A 30 -20.70 -24.63 4.08
CA PRO A 30 -21.82 -25.24 3.36
C PRO A 30 -21.28 -25.95 2.14
N LEU A 31 -21.16 -27.26 2.24
CA LEU A 31 -20.73 -28.08 1.15
C LEU A 31 -21.84 -28.95 0.61
N GLY A 32 -21.98 -28.97 -0.71
CA GLY A 32 -22.82 -29.88 -1.48
C GLY A 32 -22.55 -31.35 -1.12
N GLU A 33 -21.35 -31.62 -0.60
CA GLU A 33 -20.94 -32.82 0.12
C GLU A 33 -20.16 -32.38 1.35
N PRO A 34 -20.28 -32.96 2.55
CA PRO A 34 -19.71 -32.44 3.80
C PRO A 34 -18.31 -31.80 3.65
N PRO A 35 -18.06 -30.68 4.35
CA PRO A 35 -16.76 -30.01 4.39
C PRO A 35 -15.61 -30.99 4.40
N SER A 36 -14.95 -31.09 3.26
CA SER A 36 -13.53 -31.29 3.36
C SER A 36 -13.02 -29.99 4.01
N LEU A 37 -12.33 -30.09 5.13
CA LEU A 37 -11.41 -29.08 5.62
C LEU A 37 -11.87 -27.59 5.56
N ASP A 38 -11.49 -26.74 4.59
CA ASP A 38 -11.57 -25.26 4.70
C ASP A 38 -12.53 -24.52 3.71
N GLY A 39 -13.49 -25.19 3.02
CA GLY A 39 -14.34 -24.52 2.00
C GLY A 39 -15.78 -25.06 1.84
N GLY A 40 -16.54 -24.56 0.85
CA GLY A 40 -18.00 -24.77 0.55
C GLY A 40 -18.28 -25.46 -0.83
N ALA A 41 -19.47 -26.03 -1.07
CA ALA A 41 -19.99 -26.58 -2.34
C ALA A 41 -21.49 -26.27 -2.48
N VAL A 42 -21.92 -25.88 -3.69
CA VAL A 42 -23.26 -25.32 -3.97
C VAL A 42 -23.70 -25.66 -5.41
N GLN A 43 -25.02 -25.84 -5.60
CA GLN A 43 -25.66 -25.98 -6.91
C GLN A 43 -26.14 -24.62 -7.43
N LEU A 44 -25.56 -24.13 -8.53
CA LEU A 44 -25.98 -22.91 -9.22
C LEU A 44 -27.07 -23.24 -10.25
N MET A 45 -28.19 -22.51 -10.26
CA MET A 45 -29.26 -22.68 -11.26
C MET A 45 -28.99 -21.80 -12.48
N GLY A 46 -29.00 -22.39 -13.68
CA GLY A 46 -28.60 -21.69 -14.90
C GLY A 46 -27.08 -21.48 -15.00
N ARG A 47 -26.64 -20.69 -15.99
CA ARG A 47 -25.22 -20.35 -16.15
C ARG A 47 -24.89 -19.18 -15.24
N THR A 48 -23.85 -19.30 -14.41
CA THR A 48 -23.31 -18.20 -13.59
C THR A 48 -21.89 -17.90 -14.06
N ILE A 49 -21.55 -16.63 -14.18
CA ILE A 49 -20.18 -16.19 -14.45
C ILE A 49 -19.53 -15.87 -13.11
N VAL A 50 -18.30 -16.35 -12.88
CA VAL A 50 -17.55 -16.11 -11.66
C VAL A 50 -16.17 -15.60 -12.04
N ALA A 51 -15.74 -14.51 -11.41
CA ALA A 51 -14.38 -13.97 -11.55
C ALA A 51 -13.80 -13.66 -10.17
N HIS A 52 -12.48 -13.79 -10.03
CA HIS A 52 -11.78 -13.49 -8.79
C HIS A 52 -10.57 -12.60 -9.08
N SER A 53 -10.39 -11.58 -8.25
CA SER A 53 -9.28 -10.64 -8.37
C SER A 53 -8.78 -10.20 -6.99
N PRO A 54 -7.47 -10.22 -6.75
CA PRO A 54 -6.87 -9.50 -5.63
C PRO A 54 -6.69 -8.01 -5.96
N SER A 55 -6.63 -7.18 -4.92
CA SER A 55 -6.22 -5.78 -4.98
C SER A 55 -5.24 -5.53 -3.84
N ILE A 56 -4.08 -4.99 -4.19
CA ILE A 56 -2.95 -4.77 -3.29
C ILE A 56 -2.11 -3.60 -3.84
N GLY A 57 -1.35 -2.96 -2.97
CA GLY A 57 -0.30 -2.05 -3.42
C GLY A 57 -0.80 -0.70 -3.95
N VAL A 58 -1.98 -0.27 -3.50
CA VAL A 58 -2.60 1.02 -3.78
C VAL A 58 -2.97 1.70 -2.44
N PRO A 59 -3.18 3.03 -2.41
CA PRO A 59 -3.65 3.73 -1.21
C PRO A 59 -4.92 3.10 -0.62
N LEU A 60 -5.07 3.19 0.70
CA LEU A 60 -6.17 2.55 1.44
C LEU A 60 -7.55 3.00 0.95
N GLU A 61 -7.67 4.26 0.57
CA GLU A 61 -8.88 4.89 0.03
C GLU A 61 -9.31 4.28 -1.31
N ALA A 62 -8.32 3.82 -2.10
CA ALA A 62 -8.54 3.24 -3.42
C ALA A 62 -8.67 1.71 -3.37
N LEU A 63 -8.13 1.05 -2.34
CA LEU A 63 -8.06 -0.41 -2.23
C LEU A 63 -9.43 -1.08 -2.31
N GLY A 64 -10.42 -0.56 -1.57
CA GLY A 64 -11.79 -1.08 -1.59
C GLY A 64 -12.47 -0.91 -2.94
N PHE A 65 -12.24 0.22 -3.61
CA PHE A 65 -12.77 0.52 -4.95
C PHE A 65 -12.21 -0.46 -5.98
N PHE A 66 -10.89 -0.62 -6.05
CA PHE A 66 -10.24 -1.49 -7.02
C PHE A 66 -10.61 -2.96 -6.79
N ALA A 67 -10.64 -3.42 -5.53
CA ALA A 67 -11.09 -4.78 -5.22
C ALA A 67 -12.47 -5.09 -5.78
N PHE A 68 -13.43 -4.17 -5.64
CA PHE A 68 -14.76 -4.33 -6.24
C PHE A 68 -14.69 -4.32 -7.77
N HIS A 69 -14.06 -3.29 -8.35
CA HIS A 69 -14.10 -3.04 -9.78
C HIS A 69 -13.34 -4.07 -10.60
N TYR A 70 -12.24 -4.62 -10.11
CA TYR A 70 -11.51 -5.69 -10.80
C TYR A 70 -12.40 -6.92 -10.97
N ALA A 71 -12.94 -7.46 -9.87
CA ALA A 71 -13.76 -8.67 -9.95
C ALA A 71 -15.08 -8.44 -10.71
N ALA A 72 -15.73 -7.28 -10.52
CA ALA A 72 -16.99 -6.96 -11.18
C ALA A 72 -16.82 -6.70 -12.69
N SER A 73 -15.74 -6.04 -13.10
CA SER A 73 -15.46 -5.78 -14.52
C SER A 73 -15.23 -7.08 -15.27
N ASN A 74 -14.50 -8.04 -14.70
CA ASN A 74 -14.24 -9.33 -15.34
C ASN A 74 -15.55 -10.12 -15.58
N VAL A 75 -16.48 -10.05 -14.63
CA VAL A 75 -17.85 -10.60 -14.81
C VAL A 75 -18.59 -9.85 -15.92
N ALA A 76 -18.50 -8.52 -15.96
CA ALA A 76 -19.16 -7.70 -16.96
C ALA A 76 -18.60 -7.90 -18.38
N SER A 77 -17.28 -8.06 -18.53
CA SER A 77 -16.59 -8.38 -19.78
C SER A 77 -17.10 -9.68 -20.41
N LEU A 78 -17.54 -10.63 -19.58
CA LEU A 78 -18.14 -11.89 -20.00
C LEU A 78 -19.66 -11.82 -20.23
N PHE A 79 -20.19 -10.61 -20.45
CA PHE A 79 -21.60 -10.36 -20.69
C PHE A 79 -22.54 -10.81 -19.58
N ALA A 80 -22.09 -10.69 -18.33
CA ALA A 80 -22.91 -10.91 -17.16
C ALA A 80 -23.10 -9.62 -16.34
N ARG A 81 -24.25 -9.49 -15.69
CA ARG A 81 -24.45 -8.46 -14.69
C ARG A 81 -23.93 -8.97 -13.34
N PRO A 82 -22.95 -8.28 -12.71
CA PRO A 82 -22.52 -8.59 -11.35
C PRO A 82 -23.71 -8.60 -10.40
N ARG A 83 -23.81 -9.63 -9.55
CA ARG A 83 -24.91 -9.78 -8.57
C ARG A 83 -24.41 -10.01 -7.15
N HIS A 84 -23.35 -10.79 -7.00
CA HIS A 84 -22.81 -11.17 -5.70
C HIS A 84 -21.29 -11.02 -5.64
N LEU A 85 -20.76 -10.77 -4.44
CA LEU A 85 -19.33 -10.67 -4.18
C LEU A 85 -18.96 -11.48 -2.92
N VAL A 86 -17.87 -12.24 -2.95
CA VAL A 86 -17.22 -12.82 -1.77
C VAL A 86 -15.89 -12.13 -1.57
N THR A 87 -15.60 -11.52 -0.42
CA THR A 87 -14.41 -10.68 -0.27
C THR A 87 -13.57 -10.96 0.99
N GLY A 88 -12.27 -11.10 0.83
CA GLY A 88 -11.30 -11.17 1.92
C GLY A 88 -10.62 -9.83 2.14
N ILE A 89 -10.48 -9.35 3.38
CA ILE A 89 -9.69 -8.18 3.77
C ILE A 89 -8.61 -8.66 4.74
N TYR A 90 -7.36 -8.66 4.29
CA TYR A 90 -6.22 -9.18 5.03
C TYR A 90 -5.27 -8.04 5.35
N LEU A 91 -4.97 -7.86 6.63
CA LEU A 91 -4.28 -6.67 7.14
C LEU A 91 -3.01 -7.02 7.91
N PRO A 92 -1.99 -6.14 7.91
CA PRO A 92 -0.86 -6.24 8.81
C PRO A 92 -1.25 -6.09 10.29
N PRO A 93 -0.53 -6.70 11.24
CA PRO A 93 -0.64 -6.37 12.65
C PRO A 93 -0.36 -4.88 12.88
N GLY A 94 -1.14 -4.23 13.75
CA GLY A 94 -1.01 -2.79 14.04
C GLY A 94 -1.83 -1.87 13.15
N THR A 95 -2.50 -2.40 12.12
CA THR A 95 -3.48 -1.64 11.31
C THR A 95 -4.60 -1.11 12.20
N ARG A 96 -4.95 0.18 12.05
CA ARG A 96 -5.98 0.87 12.82
C ARG A 96 -7.38 0.54 12.28
N GLU A 97 -8.38 0.57 13.15
CA GLU A 97 -9.77 0.32 12.74
C GLU A 97 -10.27 1.33 11.69
N GLU A 98 -9.81 2.58 11.77
CA GLU A 98 -10.15 3.62 10.80
C GLU A 98 -9.69 3.28 9.38
N GLU A 99 -8.50 2.67 9.24
CA GLU A 99 -7.95 2.22 7.96
C GLU A 99 -8.81 1.08 7.37
N LEU A 100 -9.20 0.11 8.19
CA LEU A 100 -10.15 -0.93 7.79
C LEU A 100 -11.50 -0.32 7.36
N ARG A 101 -12.00 0.67 8.10
CA ARG A 101 -13.27 1.36 7.79
C ARG A 101 -13.21 2.08 6.45
N THR A 102 -12.07 2.68 6.09
CA THR A 102 -11.83 3.30 4.79
C THR A 102 -11.95 2.27 3.67
N ILE A 103 -11.24 1.14 3.78
CA ILE A 103 -11.28 0.05 2.79
C ILE A 103 -12.70 -0.49 2.63
N ALA A 104 -13.35 -0.85 3.74
CA ALA A 104 -14.69 -1.45 3.73
C ALA A 104 -15.75 -0.51 3.16
N ARG A 105 -15.64 0.81 3.45
CA ARG A 105 -16.56 1.82 2.89
C ARG A 105 -16.40 1.93 1.37
N GLY A 106 -15.16 2.01 0.88
CA GLY A 106 -14.89 2.09 -0.56
C GLY A 106 -15.49 0.90 -1.33
N LEU A 107 -15.30 -0.32 -0.82
CA LEU A 107 -15.87 -1.53 -1.42
C LEU A 107 -17.40 -1.54 -1.33
N GLY A 108 -17.96 -1.22 -0.16
CA GLY A 108 -19.39 -1.26 0.09
C GLY A 108 -20.18 -0.22 -0.70
N ASP A 109 -19.62 0.98 -0.90
CA ASP A 109 -20.26 2.05 -1.66
C ASP A 109 -20.35 1.71 -3.16
N GLU A 110 -19.29 1.14 -3.75
CA GLU A 110 -19.35 0.67 -5.14
C GLU A 110 -20.29 -0.54 -5.28
N ALA A 111 -20.24 -1.50 -4.36
CA ALA A 111 -21.19 -2.63 -4.37
C ALA A 111 -22.66 -2.14 -4.35
N ARG A 112 -23.00 -1.16 -3.50
CA ARG A 112 -24.34 -0.57 -3.44
C ARG A 112 -24.70 0.17 -4.73
N LYS A 113 -23.76 0.92 -5.30
CA LYS A 113 -23.95 1.68 -6.53
C LYS A 113 -24.33 0.80 -7.72
N TYR A 114 -23.75 -0.40 -7.82
CA TYR A 114 -24.06 -1.36 -8.91
C TYR A 114 -25.08 -2.45 -8.53
N GLY A 115 -25.69 -2.36 -7.34
CA GLY A 115 -26.67 -3.35 -6.89
C GLY A 115 -26.06 -4.75 -6.64
N VAL A 116 -24.78 -4.82 -6.33
CA VAL A 116 -24.06 -6.07 -6.01
C VAL A 116 -24.13 -6.33 -4.51
N THR A 117 -24.46 -7.57 -4.15
CA THR A 117 -24.52 -8.00 -2.75
C THR A 117 -23.21 -8.65 -2.31
N VAL A 118 -22.56 -8.14 -1.26
CA VAL A 118 -21.43 -8.85 -0.64
C VAL A 118 -21.98 -10.03 0.18
N ALA A 119 -21.83 -11.24 -0.36
CA ALA A 119 -22.46 -12.47 0.12
C ALA A 119 -21.64 -13.23 1.18
N ALA A 120 -20.31 -13.16 1.13
CA ALA A 120 -19.44 -13.80 2.11
C ALA A 120 -18.07 -13.10 2.16
N GLY A 121 -17.23 -13.48 3.12
CA GLY A 121 -15.90 -12.90 3.22
C GLY A 121 -15.09 -13.33 4.43
N GLN A 122 -13.89 -12.78 4.53
CA GLN A 122 -12.99 -12.95 5.68
C GLN A 122 -12.34 -11.61 5.98
N THR A 123 -12.24 -11.20 7.24
CA THR A 123 -11.43 -10.03 7.63
C THR A 123 -10.49 -10.44 8.73
N ALA A 124 -9.19 -10.31 8.52
CA ALA A 124 -8.20 -10.81 9.47
C ALA A 124 -6.89 -10.06 9.42
N THR A 125 -6.23 -9.97 10.57
CA THR A 125 -4.84 -9.51 10.69
C THR A 125 -3.92 -10.70 10.82
N TYR A 126 -2.85 -10.76 10.02
CA TYR A 126 -1.91 -11.88 10.06
C TYR A 126 -0.45 -11.39 10.11
N GLN A 127 0.33 -11.98 11.02
CA GLN A 127 1.80 -11.90 10.95
C GLN A 127 2.25 -12.39 9.56
N GLY A 128 3.10 -11.63 8.88
CA GLY A 128 3.55 -11.92 7.50
C GLY A 128 2.76 -11.24 6.39
N ILE A 129 1.65 -10.55 6.71
CA ILE A 129 1.04 -9.56 5.80
C ILE A 129 1.68 -8.20 6.10
N GLU A 130 2.39 -7.64 5.13
CA GLU A 130 3.11 -6.36 5.28
C GLU A 130 2.32 -5.16 4.76
N THR A 131 1.42 -5.39 3.79
CA THR A 131 0.54 -4.38 3.21
C THR A 131 -0.89 -4.90 3.16
N PRO A 132 -1.91 -4.05 3.40
CA PRO A 132 -3.31 -4.42 3.22
C PRO A 132 -3.59 -5.03 1.84
N LEU A 133 -4.28 -6.17 1.86
CA LEU A 133 -4.69 -6.93 0.69
C LEU A 133 -6.19 -7.15 0.77
N VAL A 134 -6.90 -6.86 -0.32
CA VAL A 134 -8.32 -7.21 -0.46
C VAL A 134 -8.48 -8.19 -1.61
N THR A 135 -9.13 -9.31 -1.38
CA THR A 135 -9.51 -10.26 -2.43
C THR A 135 -11.00 -10.17 -2.67
N ALA A 136 -11.44 -10.34 -3.92
CA ALA A 136 -12.84 -10.26 -4.29
C ALA A 136 -13.17 -11.32 -5.35
N THR A 137 -14.17 -12.16 -5.07
CA THR A 137 -14.77 -13.09 -6.02
C THR A 137 -16.16 -12.59 -6.37
N CYS A 138 -16.36 -12.13 -7.60
CA CYS A 138 -17.65 -11.68 -8.09
C CYS A 138 -18.38 -12.81 -8.82
N LEU A 139 -19.68 -12.93 -8.58
CA LEU A 139 -20.58 -13.80 -9.32
C LEU A 139 -21.62 -12.93 -10.03
N GLY A 140 -21.91 -13.28 -11.28
CA GLY A 140 -22.88 -12.57 -12.11
C GLY A 140 -23.75 -13.47 -12.96
N GLU A 141 -24.88 -12.90 -13.36
CA GLU A 141 -25.86 -13.54 -14.21
C GLU A 141 -25.64 -13.13 -15.67
N PRO A 142 -25.44 -14.07 -16.61
CA PRO A 142 -25.25 -13.76 -18.01
C PRO A 142 -26.51 -13.12 -18.58
N VAL A 143 -26.34 -11.99 -19.27
CA VAL A 143 -27.42 -11.30 -20.00
C VAL A 143 -27.41 -11.63 -21.48
N LYS A 144 -26.25 -11.98 -22.04
CA LYS A 144 -26.12 -12.55 -23.38
C LYS A 144 -24.92 -13.49 -23.43
N GLN A 145 -24.88 -14.35 -24.45
CA GLN A 145 -23.69 -15.15 -24.70
C GLN A 145 -22.68 -14.35 -25.53
N PRO A 146 -21.37 -14.46 -25.26
CA PRO A 146 -20.35 -13.93 -26.14
C PRO A 146 -20.53 -14.45 -27.57
N GLY A 147 -20.36 -13.57 -28.54
CA GLY A 147 -20.26 -13.93 -29.94
C GLY A 147 -18.89 -14.56 -30.25
N LYS A 148 -18.75 -15.11 -31.46
CA LYS A 148 -17.46 -15.56 -31.98
C LYS A 148 -16.91 -14.49 -32.90
N PRO A 149 -15.75 -13.88 -32.59
CA PRO A 149 -15.07 -13.00 -33.52
C PRO A 149 -14.79 -13.70 -34.86
N ARG A 150 -14.80 -12.93 -35.94
CA ARG A 150 -14.58 -13.37 -37.33
C ARG A 150 -13.68 -12.37 -38.04
N GLU A 151 -13.19 -12.77 -39.21
CA GLU A 151 -12.43 -11.87 -40.07
C GLU A 151 -13.21 -10.55 -40.33
N ASP A 152 -12.47 -9.44 -40.36
CA ASP A 152 -12.93 -8.06 -40.52
C ASP A 152 -13.66 -7.44 -39.31
N ASP A 153 -13.92 -8.21 -38.25
CA ASP A 153 -14.38 -7.64 -36.99
C ASP A 153 -13.40 -6.59 -36.48
N ARG A 154 -13.95 -5.53 -35.89
CA ARG A 154 -13.20 -4.36 -35.45
C ARG A 154 -12.81 -4.51 -34.00
N VAL A 155 -11.56 -4.17 -33.72
CA VAL A 155 -11.02 -4.12 -32.36
C VAL A 155 -11.10 -2.69 -31.90
N VAL A 156 -11.87 -2.46 -30.84
CA VAL A 156 -12.15 -1.16 -30.25
C VAL A 156 -11.56 -1.13 -28.85
N VAL A 157 -10.85 -0.05 -28.51
CA VAL A 157 -10.35 0.21 -27.17
C VAL A 157 -11.17 1.34 -26.56
N VAL A 158 -11.65 1.11 -25.34
CA VAL A 158 -12.51 2.03 -24.58
C VAL A 158 -11.84 2.38 -23.26
N GLY A 159 -11.71 3.66 -22.95
CA GLY A 159 -10.99 4.18 -21.78
C GLY A 159 -9.61 4.75 -22.15
N ALA A 160 -9.04 5.54 -21.25
CA ALA A 160 -7.78 6.24 -21.49
C ALA A 160 -6.56 5.36 -21.17
N VAL A 161 -5.79 4.98 -22.19
CA VAL A 161 -4.63 4.09 -22.07
C VAL A 161 -3.50 4.77 -21.29
N GLY A 162 -2.96 4.07 -20.27
CA GLY A 162 -1.87 4.56 -19.42
C GLY A 162 -2.28 5.53 -18.31
N GLY A 163 -3.58 5.81 -18.14
CA GLY A 163 -4.07 6.75 -17.12
C GLY A 163 -3.73 6.35 -15.68
N GLU A 164 -3.78 5.05 -15.39
CA GLU A 164 -3.45 4.53 -14.06
C GLU A 164 -1.96 4.52 -13.79
N ALA A 165 -1.14 4.13 -14.77
CA ALA A 165 0.31 4.23 -14.68
C ALA A 165 0.78 5.67 -14.36
N LEU A 166 0.14 6.68 -14.96
CA LEU A 166 0.39 8.09 -14.63
C LEU A 166 0.04 8.42 -13.17
N TRP A 167 -1.08 7.90 -12.68
CA TRP A 167 -1.50 8.10 -11.30
C TRP A 167 -0.55 7.42 -10.31
N LEU A 168 -0.13 6.18 -10.57
CA LEU A 168 0.85 5.47 -9.74
C LEU A 168 2.20 6.22 -9.71
N LYS A 169 2.64 6.76 -10.85
CA LYS A 169 3.84 7.60 -10.90
C LYS A 169 3.67 8.89 -10.08
N ALA A 170 2.54 9.58 -10.21
CA ALA A 170 2.27 10.78 -9.42
C ALA A 170 2.25 10.49 -7.90
N LEU A 171 1.68 9.34 -7.50
CA LEU A 171 1.70 8.88 -6.12
C LEU A 171 3.13 8.60 -5.61
N SER A 172 4.00 8.00 -6.42
CA SER A 172 5.39 7.73 -6.02
C SER A 172 6.19 9.03 -5.84
N GLU A 173 5.83 10.07 -6.58
CA GLU A 173 6.36 11.43 -6.45
C GLU A 173 5.70 12.24 -5.31
N GLY A 174 4.74 11.64 -4.58
CA GLY A 174 4.09 12.24 -3.41
C GLY A 174 2.85 13.09 -3.72
N CYS A 175 2.34 13.05 -4.95
CA CYS A 175 1.09 13.71 -5.34
C CYS A 175 -0.09 12.75 -5.13
N ALA A 176 -0.97 13.06 -4.17
CA ALA A 176 -2.20 12.31 -3.94
C ALA A 176 -3.39 13.04 -4.57
N ASP A 177 -4.16 12.32 -5.39
CA ASP A 177 -5.43 12.80 -5.93
C ASP A 177 -6.47 11.65 -6.04
N ASP A 178 -7.70 12.03 -6.36
CA ASP A 178 -8.87 11.12 -6.42
C ASP A 178 -9.16 10.61 -7.84
N ARG A 179 -8.24 10.76 -8.80
CA ARG A 179 -8.48 10.38 -10.20
C ARG A 179 -8.66 8.87 -10.38
N TRP A 180 -8.15 8.07 -9.44
CA TRP A 180 -8.32 6.61 -9.40
C TRP A 180 -9.78 6.17 -9.44
N ARG A 181 -10.71 6.99 -8.97
CA ARG A 181 -12.16 6.72 -9.05
C ARG A 181 -12.69 6.57 -10.48
N ARG A 182 -11.92 7.04 -11.48
CA ARG A 182 -12.24 6.93 -12.90
C ARG A 182 -11.64 5.68 -13.55
N PHE A 183 -10.72 4.97 -12.88
CA PHE A 183 -10.06 3.79 -13.42
C PHE A 183 -10.93 2.55 -13.22
N THR A 184 -12.03 2.52 -13.95
CA THR A 184 -12.89 1.35 -14.04
C THR A 184 -13.54 1.26 -15.42
N PRO A 185 -13.50 0.08 -16.07
CA PRO A 185 -14.21 -0.18 -17.30
C PRO A 185 -15.65 -0.67 -17.05
N LEU A 186 -16.04 -0.92 -15.78
CA LEU A 186 -17.33 -1.54 -15.44
C LEU A 186 -18.55 -0.80 -16.04
N PRO A 187 -18.68 0.54 -15.94
CA PRO A 187 -19.79 1.25 -16.59
C PRO A 187 -19.84 0.99 -18.10
N ALA A 188 -18.67 1.06 -18.75
CA ALA A 188 -18.57 0.85 -20.18
C ALA A 188 -18.93 -0.59 -20.57
N ALA A 189 -18.39 -1.57 -19.85
CA ALA A 189 -18.71 -2.98 -20.06
C ALA A 189 -20.21 -3.23 -19.95
N LEU A 190 -20.86 -2.76 -18.87
CA LEU A 190 -22.31 -2.95 -18.67
C LEU A 190 -23.15 -2.31 -19.79
N ARG A 191 -22.78 -1.14 -20.29
CA ARG A 191 -23.48 -0.47 -21.39
C ARG A 191 -23.28 -1.18 -22.72
N LEU A 192 -22.07 -1.65 -23.01
CA LEU A 192 -21.73 -2.35 -24.26
C LEU A 192 -22.34 -3.76 -24.33
N GLN A 193 -22.74 -4.35 -23.20
CA GLN A 193 -23.56 -5.57 -23.20
C GLN A 193 -24.88 -5.37 -23.96
N GLU A 194 -25.43 -4.16 -23.97
CA GLU A 194 -26.72 -3.82 -24.58
C GLU A 194 -26.61 -3.43 -26.05
N VAL A 195 -25.39 -3.25 -26.57
CA VAL A 195 -25.15 -2.93 -27.98
C VAL A 195 -25.10 -4.21 -28.81
N GLU A 196 -25.92 -4.28 -29.86
CA GLU A 196 -25.92 -5.37 -30.82
C GLU A 196 -24.64 -5.34 -31.65
N GLY A 197 -24.09 -6.52 -31.96
CA GLY A 197 -22.83 -6.65 -32.69
C GLY A 197 -21.55 -6.55 -31.85
N VAL A 198 -21.64 -6.28 -30.54
CA VAL A 198 -20.51 -6.49 -29.62
C VAL A 198 -20.39 -7.99 -29.31
N LYS A 199 -19.28 -8.61 -29.75
CA LYS A 199 -19.07 -10.07 -29.70
C LYS A 199 -18.23 -10.51 -28.51
N LEU A 200 -17.19 -9.74 -28.20
CA LEU A 200 -16.27 -10.03 -27.10
C LEU A 200 -15.90 -8.74 -26.39
N MET A 201 -15.70 -8.83 -25.08
CA MET A 201 -15.05 -7.80 -24.28
C MET A 201 -13.99 -8.44 -23.39
N HIS A 202 -12.90 -7.73 -23.13
CA HIS A 202 -11.83 -8.14 -22.23
C HIS A 202 -11.31 -6.90 -21.49
N ASP A 203 -11.23 -6.97 -20.17
CA ASP A 203 -10.63 -5.89 -19.38
C ASP A 203 -9.12 -5.87 -19.58
N VAL A 204 -8.55 -4.67 -19.48
CA VAL A 204 -7.10 -4.49 -19.50
C VAL A 204 -6.62 -4.41 -18.05
N SER A 205 -5.49 -5.02 -17.72
CA SER A 205 -4.95 -5.06 -16.36
C SER A 205 -3.41 -4.89 -16.37
N GLU A 206 -2.67 -5.79 -15.72
CA GLU A 206 -1.21 -5.89 -15.79
C GLU A 206 -0.77 -6.26 -17.23
N GLY A 207 0.37 -5.74 -17.69
CA GLY A 207 0.83 -5.95 -19.07
C GLY A 207 0.12 -5.08 -20.12
N GLY A 208 -0.84 -4.25 -19.71
CA GLY A 208 -1.47 -3.22 -20.52
C GLY A 208 -2.26 -3.72 -21.72
N VAL A 209 -2.61 -2.80 -22.63
CA VAL A 209 -3.42 -3.10 -23.82
C VAL A 209 -2.76 -4.15 -24.71
N LYS A 210 -1.42 -4.15 -24.81
CA LYS A 210 -0.68 -5.14 -25.59
C LYS A 210 -0.82 -6.54 -24.98
N GLY A 211 -0.72 -6.67 -23.65
CA GLY A 211 -0.98 -7.91 -22.92
C GLY A 211 -2.39 -8.44 -23.17
N ALA A 212 -3.38 -7.60 -22.93
CA ALA A 212 -4.79 -7.98 -23.07
C ALA A 212 -5.17 -8.34 -24.52
N LEU A 213 -4.65 -7.64 -25.54
CA LEU A 213 -4.85 -8.01 -26.95
C LEU A 213 -4.19 -9.35 -27.29
N HIS A 214 -2.99 -9.60 -26.75
CA HIS A 214 -2.27 -10.86 -26.95
C HIS A 214 -3.05 -12.03 -26.33
N GLU A 215 -3.56 -11.87 -25.10
CA GLU A 215 -4.41 -12.86 -24.43
C GLU A 215 -5.67 -13.18 -25.24
N VAL A 216 -6.34 -12.17 -25.80
CA VAL A 216 -7.53 -12.39 -26.65
C VAL A 216 -7.16 -13.14 -27.93
N ALA A 217 -6.07 -12.76 -28.59
CA ALA A 217 -5.59 -13.42 -29.81
C ALA A 217 -5.24 -14.89 -29.55
N GLU A 218 -4.52 -15.16 -28.47
CA GLU A 218 -4.09 -16.51 -28.05
C GLU A 218 -5.30 -17.36 -27.61
N ALA A 219 -6.16 -16.86 -26.72
CA ALA A 219 -7.28 -17.62 -26.18
C ALA A 219 -8.31 -18.03 -27.25
N LEU A 220 -8.41 -17.26 -28.34
CA LEU A 220 -9.33 -17.52 -29.43
C LEU A 220 -8.68 -18.08 -30.70
N ASN A 221 -7.36 -18.21 -30.75
CA ASN A 221 -6.58 -18.58 -31.94
C ASN A 221 -6.95 -17.70 -33.15
N LEU A 222 -6.78 -16.38 -33.00
CA LEU A 222 -7.08 -15.39 -34.03
C LEU A 222 -5.90 -14.45 -34.23
N ARG A 223 -5.81 -13.89 -35.44
CA ARG A 223 -4.89 -12.79 -35.72
C ARG A 223 -5.55 -11.46 -35.43
N ILE A 224 -4.87 -10.60 -34.68
CA ILE A 224 -5.27 -9.21 -34.45
C ILE A 224 -4.21 -8.29 -35.05
N ASP A 225 -4.60 -7.46 -36.02
CA ASP A 225 -3.78 -6.35 -36.50
C ASP A 225 -4.25 -5.06 -35.78
N ALA A 226 -3.42 -4.50 -34.91
CA ALA A 226 -3.68 -3.25 -34.20
C ALA A 226 -2.66 -2.16 -34.57
N SER A 227 -3.05 -0.90 -34.40
CA SER A 227 -2.16 0.26 -34.56
C SER A 227 -2.05 1.06 -33.27
N SER A 228 -0.81 1.33 -32.85
CA SER A 228 -0.55 2.10 -31.63
C SER A 228 -0.98 3.57 -31.76
N HIS A 229 -0.96 4.12 -32.97
CA HIS A 229 -1.29 5.52 -33.24
C HIS A 229 -2.78 5.86 -33.09
N LEU A 230 -3.65 4.84 -33.11
CA LEU A 230 -5.10 5.01 -32.98
C LEU A 230 -5.57 4.87 -31.54
N MET A 231 -4.67 4.55 -30.60
CA MET A 231 -5.04 4.29 -29.22
C MET A 231 -5.50 5.57 -28.50
N PRO A 232 -6.57 5.50 -27.68
CA PRO A 232 -7.04 6.63 -26.89
C PRO A 232 -6.14 6.82 -25.65
N TYR A 233 -4.99 7.44 -25.81
CA TYR A 233 -4.05 7.69 -24.71
C TYR A 233 -4.58 8.70 -23.69
N ALA A 234 -4.19 8.52 -22.42
CA ALA A 234 -4.40 9.54 -21.40
C ALA A 234 -3.50 10.77 -21.63
N ASP A 235 -3.97 11.95 -21.27
CA ASP A 235 -3.17 13.18 -21.35
C ASP A 235 -1.89 13.08 -20.50
N GLY A 236 -0.74 13.35 -21.11
CA GLY A 236 0.57 13.37 -20.45
C GLY A 236 1.24 11.99 -20.33
N VAL A 237 0.71 10.96 -21.00
CA VAL A 237 1.24 9.59 -20.94
C VAL A 237 2.68 9.46 -21.44
N GLU A 238 3.12 10.40 -22.28
CA GLU A 238 4.50 10.48 -22.80
C GLU A 238 5.52 10.66 -21.68
N SER A 239 5.11 11.23 -20.55
CA SER A 239 5.98 11.43 -19.38
C SER A 239 6.37 10.13 -18.67
N LEU A 240 5.72 9.00 -18.97
CA LEU A 240 6.03 7.71 -18.35
C LEU A 240 7.40 7.15 -18.75
N GLY A 241 7.93 7.52 -19.92
CA GLY A 241 9.25 7.07 -20.39
C GLY A 241 9.37 5.57 -20.65
N VAL A 242 8.25 4.85 -20.75
CA VAL A 242 8.17 3.41 -21.05
C VAL A 242 7.21 3.14 -22.21
N ASP A 243 7.17 1.91 -22.71
CA ASP A 243 6.13 1.47 -23.65
C ASP A 243 4.75 1.50 -22.97
N VAL A 244 3.98 2.54 -23.28
CA VAL A 244 2.65 2.80 -22.71
C VAL A 244 1.67 1.66 -22.95
N LEU A 245 1.81 0.94 -24.08
CA LEU A 245 0.92 -0.18 -24.38
C LEU A 245 1.13 -1.39 -23.48
N ARG A 246 2.27 -1.45 -22.78
CA ARG A 246 2.60 -2.48 -21.79
C ARG A 246 2.34 -2.01 -20.35
N ALA A 247 2.07 -0.72 -20.15
CA ALA A 247 1.89 -0.16 -18.82
C ALA A 247 0.54 -0.60 -18.21
N PRO A 248 0.46 -0.84 -16.90
CA PRO A 248 -0.78 -1.19 -16.20
C PRO A 248 -1.90 -0.19 -16.48
N THR A 249 -3.07 -0.69 -16.88
CA THR A 249 -4.23 0.15 -17.20
C THR A 249 -5.56 -0.59 -16.94
N TYR A 250 -6.02 -0.60 -15.70
CA TYR A 250 -7.27 -1.25 -15.28
C TYR A 250 -8.54 -0.54 -15.75
N GLY A 251 -8.50 0.76 -16.02
CA GLY A 251 -9.65 1.55 -16.48
C GLY A 251 -10.03 1.39 -17.97
N VAL A 252 -9.48 0.38 -18.66
CA VAL A 252 -9.64 0.20 -20.11
C VAL A 252 -10.27 -1.14 -20.44
N LEU A 253 -11.08 -1.16 -21.50
CA LEU A 253 -11.76 -2.32 -22.04
C LEU A 253 -11.40 -2.49 -23.52
N ILE A 254 -11.09 -3.71 -23.93
CA ILE A 254 -11.03 -4.11 -25.33
C ILE A 254 -12.38 -4.70 -25.71
N ALA A 255 -12.93 -4.30 -26.86
CA ALA A 255 -14.12 -4.89 -27.44
C ALA A 255 -13.85 -5.34 -28.88
N VAL A 256 -14.37 -6.53 -29.25
CA VAL A 256 -14.39 -7.00 -30.64
C VAL A 256 -15.82 -6.94 -31.13
N VAL A 257 -16.04 -6.21 -32.23
CA VAL A 257 -17.36 -5.79 -32.67
C VAL A 257 -17.55 -5.99 -34.18
N ASP A 258 -18.78 -6.23 -34.60
CA ASP A 258 -19.14 -6.17 -36.03
C ASP A 258 -18.79 -4.79 -36.61
N PRO A 259 -18.34 -4.70 -37.88
CA PRO A 259 -18.06 -3.41 -38.51
C PRO A 259 -19.25 -2.43 -38.47
N ALA A 260 -20.47 -2.94 -38.58
CA ALA A 260 -21.70 -2.15 -38.51
C ALA A 260 -22.00 -1.59 -37.10
N ALA A 261 -21.44 -2.19 -36.05
CA ALA A 261 -21.68 -1.79 -34.66
C ALA A 261 -20.72 -0.69 -34.16
N VAL A 262 -19.67 -0.34 -34.92
CA VAL A 262 -18.63 0.61 -34.49
C VAL A 262 -19.23 1.98 -34.11
N GLU A 263 -20.18 2.50 -34.91
CA GLU A 263 -20.79 3.80 -34.63
C GLU A 263 -21.65 3.78 -33.35
N ASP A 264 -22.41 2.71 -33.13
CA ASP A 264 -23.25 2.57 -31.94
C ASP A 264 -22.42 2.37 -30.67
N VAL A 265 -21.30 1.64 -30.76
CA VAL A 265 -20.31 1.51 -29.69
C VAL A 265 -19.69 2.87 -29.37
N SER A 266 -19.27 3.61 -30.40
CA SER A 266 -18.67 4.94 -30.22
C SER A 266 -19.65 5.92 -29.56
N ARG A 267 -20.92 5.93 -30.01
CA ARG A 267 -21.98 6.74 -29.40
C ARG A 267 -22.24 6.36 -27.94
N ALA A 268 -22.32 5.06 -27.64
CA ALA A 268 -22.50 4.59 -26.27
C ALA A 268 -21.35 5.03 -25.35
N CYS A 269 -20.10 4.95 -25.82
CA CYS A 269 -18.93 5.41 -25.09
C CYS A 269 -18.96 6.94 -24.85
N GLU A 270 -19.32 7.71 -25.86
CA GLU A 270 -19.44 9.18 -25.76
C GLU A 270 -20.49 9.60 -24.74
N GLU A 271 -21.68 8.97 -24.75
CA GLU A 271 -22.75 9.20 -23.76
C GLU A 271 -22.28 8.98 -22.31
N MET A 272 -21.35 8.04 -22.10
CA MET A 272 -20.77 7.73 -20.80
C MET A 272 -19.51 8.55 -20.46
N GLY A 273 -18.99 9.34 -21.41
CA GLY A 273 -17.75 10.09 -21.26
C GLY A 273 -16.48 9.22 -21.29
N TYR A 274 -16.51 8.07 -21.95
CA TYR A 274 -15.32 7.24 -22.17
C TYR A 274 -14.69 7.55 -23.53
N PRO A 275 -13.39 7.86 -23.60
CA PRO A 275 -12.70 7.92 -24.88
C PRO A 275 -12.70 6.53 -25.52
N CYS A 276 -12.91 6.47 -26.83
CA CYS A 276 -13.08 5.22 -27.56
C CYS A 276 -12.47 5.37 -28.95
N SER A 277 -11.80 4.32 -29.42
CA SER A 277 -11.22 4.30 -30.76
C SER A 277 -11.19 2.89 -31.35
N THR A 278 -11.42 2.80 -32.66
CA THR A 278 -11.17 1.56 -33.42
C THR A 278 -9.68 1.47 -33.70
N VAL A 279 -8.99 0.57 -33.02
CA VAL A 279 -7.53 0.46 -33.03
C VAL A 279 -7.02 -0.62 -33.96
N GLY A 280 -7.89 -1.52 -34.40
CA GLY A 280 -7.48 -2.68 -35.17
C GLY A 280 -8.63 -3.48 -35.75
N ARG A 281 -8.28 -4.66 -36.26
CA ARG A 281 -9.22 -5.62 -36.85
C ARG A 281 -8.73 -7.04 -36.68
N VAL A 282 -9.67 -7.97 -36.71
CA VAL A 282 -9.40 -9.41 -36.77
C VAL A 282 -9.05 -9.80 -38.21
N LYS A 283 -8.04 -10.65 -38.37
CA LYS A 283 -7.56 -11.22 -39.64
C LYS A 283 -7.51 -12.74 -39.58
N GLU A 284 -7.38 -13.36 -40.74
CA GLU A 284 -7.03 -14.77 -40.85
C GLU A 284 -5.60 -15.01 -40.31
N GLY A 285 -5.42 -16.15 -39.64
CA GLY A 285 -4.17 -16.52 -38.97
C GLY A 285 -4.28 -16.40 -37.45
N GLU A 286 -3.13 -16.39 -36.79
CA GLU A 286 -2.99 -16.34 -35.32
C GLU A 286 -1.96 -15.26 -34.94
N GLY A 287 -2.04 -14.77 -33.69
CA GLY A 287 -1.06 -13.85 -33.11
C GLY A 287 -1.47 -12.37 -33.14
N LEU A 288 -0.78 -11.58 -32.33
CA LEU A 288 -0.98 -10.13 -32.25
C LEU A 288 0.10 -9.42 -33.08
N TYR A 289 -0.33 -8.53 -33.98
CA TYR A 289 0.55 -7.63 -34.72
C TYR A 289 0.22 -6.18 -34.33
N VAL A 290 1.21 -5.46 -33.82
CA VAL A 290 1.10 -4.02 -33.51
C VAL A 290 1.99 -3.26 -34.47
N ASP A 291 1.40 -2.36 -35.26
CA ASP A 291 2.08 -1.57 -36.31
C ASP A 291 2.90 -2.45 -37.28
N GLY A 292 2.40 -3.64 -37.58
CA GLY A 292 3.01 -4.61 -38.51
C GLY A 292 4.08 -5.51 -37.88
N VAL A 293 4.39 -5.36 -36.59
CA VAL A 293 5.35 -6.20 -35.86
C VAL A 293 4.61 -7.21 -35.00
N GLU A 294 4.99 -8.48 -35.12
CA GLU A 294 4.44 -9.55 -34.29
C GLU A 294 4.88 -9.41 -32.84
N VAL A 295 3.94 -9.59 -31.92
CA VAL A 295 4.18 -9.58 -30.48
C VAL A 295 4.29 -11.04 -30.03
N GLU A 296 5.51 -11.58 -29.96
CA GLU A 296 5.75 -12.97 -29.55
C GLU A 296 5.59 -13.18 -28.04
N LYS A 297 5.86 -12.14 -27.23
CA LYS A 297 5.75 -12.17 -25.78
C LYS A 297 5.51 -10.77 -25.22
N VAL A 298 4.59 -10.66 -24.28
CA VAL A 298 4.38 -9.42 -23.52
C VAL A 298 5.15 -9.51 -22.21
N GLU A 299 6.28 -8.81 -22.15
CA GLU A 299 7.03 -8.62 -20.91
C GLU A 299 6.40 -7.52 -20.06
N ARG A 300 6.49 -7.65 -18.72
CA ARG A 300 6.05 -6.61 -17.79
C ARG A 300 6.96 -5.37 -17.86
N THR A 301 6.49 -4.25 -17.35
CA THR A 301 7.25 -3.00 -17.25
C THR A 301 7.76 -2.79 -15.83
N ALA A 302 8.76 -1.93 -15.64
CA ALA A 302 9.18 -1.53 -14.29
C ALA A 302 8.08 -0.78 -13.51
N LEU A 303 7.05 -0.28 -14.18
CA LEU A 303 5.91 0.37 -13.52
C LEU A 303 5.02 -0.63 -12.76
N ASP A 304 5.03 -1.90 -13.15
CA ASP A 304 4.35 -2.97 -12.40
C ASP A 304 4.93 -3.09 -10.98
N GLU A 305 6.21 -2.74 -10.78
CA GLU A 305 6.87 -2.76 -9.46
C GLU A 305 6.43 -1.61 -8.55
N LEU A 306 5.74 -0.59 -9.08
CA LEU A 306 5.15 0.47 -8.24
C LEU A 306 4.02 -0.08 -7.37
N TYR A 307 3.32 -1.13 -7.82
CA TYR A 307 2.38 -1.84 -6.97
C TYR A 307 3.11 -2.47 -5.78
N GLY A 308 2.71 -2.09 -4.58
CA GLY A 308 3.29 -2.59 -3.33
C GLY A 308 4.33 -1.65 -2.70
N THR A 309 4.73 -0.57 -3.39
CA THR A 309 5.56 0.49 -2.78
C THR A 309 4.76 1.43 -1.88
N PHE A 310 3.42 1.38 -1.97
CA PHE A 310 2.47 2.24 -1.26
C PHE A 310 1.86 1.58 -0.02
N ALA A 311 2.65 0.80 0.72
CA ALA A 311 2.26 0.34 2.06
C ALA A 311 1.85 1.54 2.93
N PRO A 312 0.89 1.40 3.87
CA PRO A 312 0.45 2.50 4.73
C PRO A 312 1.67 3.15 5.38
N ARG A 313 1.93 4.41 4.98
CA ARG A 313 3.08 5.19 5.46
C ARG A 313 2.89 5.45 6.94
N ASP A 314 3.67 4.76 7.78
CA ASP A 314 3.79 5.16 9.17
C ASP A 314 4.62 6.46 9.20
N GLU A 315 3.92 7.60 9.30
CA GLU A 315 4.53 8.93 9.26
C GLU A 315 5.66 9.11 10.29
N ILE A 316 5.60 8.39 11.42
CA ILE A 316 6.63 8.42 12.46
C ILE A 316 7.90 7.72 11.95
N ILE A 317 7.73 6.49 11.44
CA ILE A 317 8.82 5.70 10.86
C ILE A 317 9.45 6.44 9.68
N ASP A 318 8.63 7.00 8.79
CA ASP A 318 9.08 7.73 7.62
C ASP A 318 9.81 9.03 7.98
N ALA A 319 9.32 9.78 8.97
CA ALA A 319 10.00 10.98 9.45
C ALA A 319 11.39 10.66 10.02
N LEU A 320 11.50 9.58 10.81
CA LEU A 320 12.79 9.11 11.34
C LEU A 320 13.70 8.59 10.24
N ARG A 321 13.20 7.78 9.29
CA ARG A 321 13.99 7.29 8.16
C ARG A 321 14.56 8.43 7.33
N ARG A 322 13.75 9.46 7.02
CA ARG A 322 14.23 10.67 6.34
C ARG A 322 15.30 11.40 7.14
N ALA A 323 15.08 11.59 8.44
CA ALA A 323 16.05 12.27 9.30
C ALA A 323 17.37 11.49 9.40
N PHE A 324 17.32 10.16 9.56
CA PHE A 324 18.52 9.31 9.61
C PHE A 324 19.25 9.24 8.27
N ALA A 325 18.54 9.16 7.15
CA ALA A 325 19.14 9.22 5.82
C ALA A 325 19.87 10.55 5.60
N ALA A 326 19.19 11.67 5.91
CA ALA A 326 19.79 12.99 5.79
C ALA A 326 20.96 13.21 6.78
N LEU A 327 20.93 12.57 7.95
CA LEU A 327 22.02 12.65 8.93
C LEU A 327 23.35 12.11 8.37
N GLU A 328 23.33 11.07 7.52
CA GLU A 328 24.54 10.54 6.88
C GLU A 328 25.21 11.51 5.89
N ASP A 329 24.48 12.52 5.41
CA ASP A 329 24.98 13.51 4.45
C ASP A 329 25.80 14.63 5.12
N TYR A 330 25.69 14.81 6.44
CA TYR A 330 26.39 15.84 7.21
C TYR A 330 27.60 15.26 7.94
N GLU A 331 28.79 15.40 7.35
CA GLU A 331 30.04 14.88 7.92
C GLU A 331 30.37 15.52 9.28
N GLU A 332 29.94 16.76 9.51
CA GLU A 332 30.21 17.50 10.74
C GLU A 332 29.52 16.86 11.96
N ILE A 333 28.40 16.15 11.77
CA ILE A 333 27.67 15.47 12.85
C ILE A 333 28.54 14.40 13.52
N SER A 334 29.58 13.87 12.86
CA SER A 334 30.53 12.95 13.48
C SER A 334 31.14 13.49 14.77
N SER A 335 31.31 14.82 14.91
CA SER A 335 31.83 15.43 16.13
C SER A 335 30.86 15.33 17.31
N LEU A 336 29.57 15.10 17.07
CA LEU A 336 28.52 15.03 18.10
C LEU A 336 28.20 13.61 18.55
N VAL A 337 28.67 12.57 17.85
CA VAL A 337 28.32 11.18 18.15
C VAL A 337 29.14 10.66 19.34
N PRO A 338 28.51 10.19 20.44
CA PRO A 338 29.21 9.63 21.60
C PRO A 338 29.70 8.20 21.33
N GLN A 339 30.57 7.67 22.20
CA GLN A 339 31.08 6.29 22.09
C GLN A 339 29.96 5.24 22.22
N VAL A 340 28.93 5.53 23.03
CA VAL A 340 27.72 4.69 23.13
C VAL A 340 26.80 4.79 21.89
N GLY A 341 27.12 5.67 20.95
CA GLY A 341 26.35 5.96 19.75
C GLY A 341 25.13 6.86 19.99
N THR A 342 24.66 7.49 18.92
CA THR A 342 23.48 8.36 18.93
C THR A 342 22.23 7.55 18.59
N ASN A 343 21.11 7.88 19.21
CA ASN A 343 19.80 7.45 18.81
C ASN A 343 18.87 8.67 18.72
N MET A 344 17.88 8.59 17.85
CA MET A 344 16.83 9.59 17.68
C MET A 344 15.49 8.85 17.72
N VAL A 345 14.55 9.38 18.50
CA VAL A 345 13.22 8.82 18.66
C VAL A 345 12.14 9.81 18.28
N TYR A 346 10.98 9.28 17.88
CA TYR A 346 9.79 10.08 17.61
C TYR A 346 8.54 9.33 18.07
N ALA A 347 7.70 10.02 18.83
CA ALA A 347 6.52 9.45 19.47
C ALA A 347 5.26 9.74 18.66
N ARG A 348 4.28 8.83 18.73
CA ARG A 348 2.91 9.10 18.27
C ARG A 348 2.29 10.25 19.05
N LEU A 349 1.27 10.88 18.46
CA LEU A 349 0.48 11.86 19.19
C LEU A 349 -0.22 11.15 20.35
N HIS A 350 0.01 11.62 21.58
CA HIS A 350 -0.48 11.01 22.83
C HIS A 350 0.11 9.65 23.20
N ALA A 351 1.32 9.32 22.72
CA ALA A 351 2.02 8.10 23.15
C ALA A 351 2.05 7.96 24.68
N ALA A 352 1.67 6.79 25.17
CA ALA A 352 1.60 6.46 26.59
C ALA A 352 2.56 5.31 26.99
N SER A 353 3.14 4.61 26.01
CA SER A 353 4.12 3.55 26.25
C SER A 353 5.31 3.61 25.30
N VAL A 354 6.37 2.87 25.64
CA VAL A 354 7.62 2.81 24.85
C VAL A 354 7.38 2.19 23.47
N GLU A 355 6.42 1.27 23.37
CA GLU A 355 6.00 0.62 22.13
C GLU A 355 5.27 1.57 21.18
N GLU A 356 4.88 2.77 21.63
CA GLU A 356 4.29 3.82 20.79
C GLU A 356 5.29 4.90 20.37
N VAL A 357 6.58 4.68 20.69
CA VAL A 357 7.70 5.53 20.29
C VAL A 357 8.62 4.76 19.35
N ALA A 358 8.83 5.29 18.15
CA ALA A 358 9.78 4.73 17.21
C ALA A 358 11.19 5.27 17.48
N GLY A 359 12.19 4.44 17.20
CA GLY A 359 13.61 4.77 17.30
C GLY A 359 14.46 3.78 16.53
N LEU A 360 15.76 4.01 16.51
CA LEU A 360 16.69 3.10 15.84
C LEU A 360 16.98 1.88 16.72
N SER A 361 16.79 0.66 16.21
CA SER A 361 17.07 -0.59 16.93
C SER A 361 18.56 -0.78 17.26
N GLY A 362 19.44 -0.16 16.48
CA GLY A 362 20.86 -0.03 16.77
C GLY A 362 21.24 1.40 17.21
N ARG A 363 22.24 1.98 16.55
CA ARG A 363 22.82 3.28 16.89
C ARG A 363 23.38 3.94 15.63
N VAL A 364 23.45 5.27 15.64
CA VAL A 364 24.32 6.02 14.75
C VAL A 364 25.72 6.00 15.35
N ILE A 365 26.70 5.54 14.56
CA ILE A 365 28.13 5.47 14.92
C ILE A 365 28.97 6.25 13.93
N VAL A 366 30.22 6.56 14.28
CA VAL A 366 31.17 7.14 13.33
C VAL A 366 31.97 6.04 12.65
N SER A 367 31.97 6.01 11.32
CA SER A 367 32.79 5.11 10.51
C SER A 367 33.38 5.87 9.34
N LEU A 368 34.70 5.76 9.14
CA LEU A 368 35.45 6.49 8.11
C LEU A 368 35.20 8.02 8.15
N GLY A 369 35.10 8.58 9.36
CA GLY A 369 34.89 10.03 9.58
C GLY A 369 33.46 10.51 9.36
N ARG A 370 32.51 9.61 9.07
CA ARG A 370 31.11 9.95 8.79
C ARG A 370 30.14 9.26 9.73
N PRO A 371 28.99 9.88 10.04
CA PRO A 371 27.94 9.19 10.76
C PRO A 371 27.35 8.07 9.89
N ARG A 372 27.11 6.91 10.50
CA ARG A 372 26.52 5.73 9.89
C ARG A 372 25.41 5.17 10.76
N VAL A 373 24.26 4.96 10.15
CA VAL A 373 23.06 4.42 10.79
C VAL A 373 23.18 2.89 10.82
N CYS A 374 23.23 2.32 12.02
CA CYS A 374 23.22 0.87 12.21
C CYS A 374 21.88 0.42 12.81
N GLY A 375 21.24 -0.57 12.16
CA GLY A 375 19.92 -1.07 12.54
C GLY A 375 18.78 -0.43 11.75
N GLU A 376 17.56 -0.71 12.16
CA GLU A 376 16.33 -0.28 11.48
C GLU A 376 15.48 0.60 12.40
N VAL A 377 14.69 1.48 11.81
CA VAL A 377 13.70 2.27 12.55
C VAL A 377 12.52 1.37 12.89
N ALA A 378 12.25 1.22 14.19
CA ALA A 378 11.14 0.42 14.71
C ALA A 378 10.56 1.03 15.98
N TYR A 379 9.28 0.75 16.23
CA TYR A 379 8.65 1.02 17.52
C TYR A 379 9.35 0.25 18.64
N GLY A 380 9.61 0.93 19.76
CA GLY A 380 10.42 0.40 20.85
C GLY A 380 11.92 0.26 20.54
N GLY A 381 12.41 0.79 19.42
CA GLY A 381 13.80 0.67 18.98
C GLY A 381 14.83 1.23 19.99
N SER A 382 14.42 2.19 20.82
CA SER A 382 15.25 2.71 21.92
C SER A 382 14.46 2.94 23.19
N ARG A 383 14.48 1.98 24.12
CA ARG A 383 13.78 2.10 25.41
C ARG A 383 14.20 3.31 26.23
N HIS A 384 15.50 3.64 26.22
CA HIS A 384 16.05 4.75 27.00
C HIS A 384 15.52 6.09 26.49
N MET A 385 15.69 6.35 25.19
CA MET A 385 15.23 7.60 24.58
C MET A 385 13.70 7.70 24.54
N ALA A 386 13.00 6.57 24.35
CA ALA A 386 11.55 6.53 24.45
C ALA A 386 11.05 6.96 25.84
N SER A 387 11.73 6.54 26.91
CA SER A 387 11.38 6.97 28.27
C SER A 387 11.55 8.48 28.47
N VAL A 388 12.59 9.08 27.87
CA VAL A 388 12.81 10.54 27.93
C VAL A 388 11.70 11.29 27.22
N VAL A 389 11.36 10.90 25.99
CA VAL A 389 10.36 11.63 25.20
C VAL A 389 8.95 11.50 25.78
N LEU A 390 8.60 10.35 26.36
CA LEU A 390 7.33 10.17 27.07
C LEU A 390 7.21 11.09 28.30
N GLU A 391 8.30 11.24 29.05
CA GLU A 391 8.31 12.14 30.20
C GLU A 391 8.25 13.62 29.77
N ALA A 392 8.93 13.98 28.68
CA ALA A 392 8.81 15.31 28.09
C ALA A 392 7.38 15.61 27.61
N MET A 393 6.73 14.66 26.93
CA MET A 393 5.35 14.78 26.46
C MET A 393 4.33 14.98 27.57
N ARG A 394 4.61 14.49 28.79
CA ARG A 394 3.76 14.72 29.97
C ARG A 394 3.68 16.20 30.34
N LEU A 395 4.76 16.97 30.11
CA LEU A 395 4.82 18.40 30.37
C LEU A 395 4.42 19.23 29.15
N ASN A 396 4.84 18.80 27.95
CA ASN A 396 4.50 19.44 26.68
C ASN A 396 4.15 18.39 25.62
N PRO A 397 2.86 18.19 25.26
CA PRO A 397 2.45 17.21 24.26
C PRO A 397 3.07 17.38 22.87
N ALA A 398 3.62 18.56 22.54
CA ALA A 398 4.33 18.80 21.29
C ALA A 398 5.77 18.26 21.28
N ALA A 399 6.40 18.05 22.44
CA ALA A 399 7.78 17.58 22.60
C ALA A 399 7.91 16.07 22.32
N ARG A 400 7.71 15.69 21.06
CA ARG A 400 7.53 14.30 20.62
C ARG A 400 8.80 13.63 20.09
N ALA A 401 9.91 14.35 19.97
CA ALA A 401 11.18 13.82 19.51
C ALA A 401 12.29 14.00 20.56
N ALA A 402 13.25 13.08 20.59
CA ALA A 402 14.45 13.24 21.41
C ALA A 402 15.67 12.58 20.74
N ALA A 403 16.87 13.11 20.99
CA ALA A 403 18.12 12.53 20.51
C ALA A 403 19.24 12.67 21.55
N ASN A 404 20.16 11.70 21.63
CA ASN A 404 21.34 11.79 22.48
C ASN A 404 22.61 12.07 21.65
N ILE A 405 23.46 12.95 22.17
CA ILE A 405 24.77 13.30 21.62
C ILE A 405 25.84 13.24 22.72
N ARG A 406 27.11 13.42 22.34
CA ARG A 406 28.21 13.54 23.31
C ARG A 406 27.98 14.71 24.27
N GLY A 407 28.45 14.55 25.49
CA GLY A 407 28.55 15.64 26.46
C GLY A 407 29.79 16.50 26.22
N GLY A 408 29.84 17.64 26.91
CA GLY A 408 30.97 18.56 26.91
C GLY A 408 30.54 19.97 27.26
N ASP A 409 31.43 20.74 27.90
CA ASP A 409 31.18 22.13 28.22
C ASP A 409 31.03 22.97 26.94
N ASP A 410 31.77 22.62 25.90
CA ASP A 410 31.66 23.19 24.55
C ASP A 410 30.27 22.99 23.94
N ILE A 411 29.66 21.81 24.13
CA ILE A 411 28.29 21.53 23.71
C ILE A 411 27.29 22.39 24.47
N ILE A 412 27.46 22.52 25.79
CA ILE A 412 26.55 23.31 26.65
C ILE A 412 26.60 24.79 26.26
N GLU A 413 27.79 25.34 26.07
CA GLU A 413 28.00 26.72 25.64
C GLU A 413 27.38 26.97 24.26
N ALA A 414 27.66 26.11 23.28
CA ALA A 414 27.12 26.26 21.93
C ALA A 414 25.58 26.17 21.89
N LEU A 415 24.97 25.28 22.68
CA LEU A 415 23.51 25.19 22.79
C LEU A 415 22.88 26.46 23.39
N ARG A 416 23.52 27.04 24.42
CA ARG A 416 23.06 28.32 25.02
C ARG A 416 23.20 29.48 24.04
N ASP A 417 24.28 29.50 23.25
CA ASP A 417 24.50 30.50 22.20
C ASP A 417 23.52 30.36 21.02
N MET A 418 22.92 29.19 20.84
CA MET A 418 21.80 28.95 19.92
C MET A 418 20.45 29.39 20.52
N GLY A 419 20.44 29.89 21.76
CA GLY A 419 19.23 30.31 22.46
C GLY A 419 18.42 29.16 23.08
N LEU A 420 19.00 27.95 23.16
CA LEU A 420 18.33 26.78 23.72
C LEU A 420 18.51 26.73 25.24
N SER A 421 17.46 26.31 25.94
CA SER A 421 17.49 26.10 27.38
C SER A 421 18.21 24.78 27.72
N VAL A 422 19.25 24.86 28.55
CA VAL A 422 20.09 23.71 28.91
C VAL A 422 20.08 23.49 30.43
N SER A 423 19.62 22.34 30.88
CA SER A 423 19.74 21.89 32.27
C SER A 423 20.94 20.96 32.45
N VAL A 424 21.79 21.24 33.44
CA VAL A 424 22.95 20.42 33.78
C VAL A 424 22.59 19.52 34.96
N LEU A 425 22.70 18.21 34.77
CA LEU A 425 22.32 17.20 35.75
C LEU A 425 23.44 16.98 36.79
N PRO A 426 23.09 16.58 38.02
CA PRO A 426 24.08 16.20 39.01
C PRO A 426 24.84 14.92 38.58
N PRO A 427 26.15 14.78 38.87
CA PRO A 427 26.97 13.61 38.47
C PRO A 427 26.51 12.28 39.09
N THR A 428 25.78 12.34 40.21
CA THR A 428 25.27 11.18 40.93
C THR A 428 23.75 11.14 40.82
N ALA A 429 23.24 10.45 39.80
CA ALA A 429 21.83 10.11 39.76
C ALA A 429 21.55 9.09 40.87
N SER A 430 20.82 9.51 41.90
CA SER A 430 20.37 8.62 42.98
C SER A 430 19.11 7.89 42.52
N GLY A 431 19.24 6.63 42.06
CA GLY A 431 18.11 5.74 41.76
C GLY A 431 18.27 4.89 40.49
N ASP A 432 17.48 3.81 40.39
CA ASP A 432 17.35 3.00 39.17
C ASP A 432 16.58 3.79 38.07
N GLY A 433 17.24 4.10 36.95
CA GLY A 433 16.58 4.71 35.78
C GLY A 433 17.43 5.71 34.98
N CYS A 434 16.84 6.28 33.92
CA CYS A 434 17.48 7.33 33.11
C CYS A 434 17.61 8.64 33.94
N PRO A 435 18.83 9.21 34.10
CA PRO A 435 19.02 10.45 34.86
C PRO A 435 18.16 11.62 34.38
N VAL A 436 17.96 11.73 33.06
CA VAL A 436 17.12 12.77 32.44
C VAL A 436 15.66 12.62 32.85
N VAL A 437 15.10 11.40 32.77
CA VAL A 437 13.73 11.12 33.20
C VAL A 437 13.53 11.46 34.68
N SER A 438 14.46 11.02 35.53
CA SER A 438 14.41 11.31 36.98
C SER A 438 14.47 12.80 37.26
N HIS A 439 15.28 13.55 36.49
CA HIS A 439 15.38 15.00 36.62
C HIS A 439 14.09 15.70 36.22
N ILE A 440 13.53 15.40 35.03
CA ILE A 440 12.27 15.99 34.55
C ILE A 440 11.12 15.71 35.53
N ARG A 441 11.04 14.50 36.08
CA ARG A 441 10.04 14.15 37.11
C ARG A 441 10.18 14.98 38.37
N LYS A 442 11.42 15.23 38.79
CA LYS A 442 11.72 15.92 40.05
C LYS A 442 11.48 17.42 39.95
N THR A 443 11.88 18.04 38.83
CA THR A 443 11.75 19.50 38.65
C THR A 443 10.39 19.89 38.09
N ALA A 444 9.73 18.99 37.34
CA ALA A 444 8.54 19.30 36.54
C ALA A 444 8.77 20.45 35.54
N GLU A 445 10.02 20.67 35.14
CA GLU A 445 10.43 21.68 34.17
C GLU A 445 10.95 20.99 32.90
N LEU A 446 10.60 21.56 31.74
CA LEU A 446 11.05 21.08 30.44
C LEU A 446 12.08 22.06 29.86
N HIS A 447 13.24 21.53 29.50
CA HIS A 447 14.30 22.21 28.77
C HIS A 447 14.53 21.57 27.40
N ASP A 448 15.15 22.32 26.49
CA ASP A 448 15.51 21.85 25.15
C ASP A 448 16.65 20.81 25.20
N ALA A 449 17.54 20.94 26.19
CA ALA A 449 18.66 20.03 26.39
C ALA A 449 18.92 19.69 27.87
N TYR A 450 19.36 18.45 28.10
CA TYR A 450 19.75 17.92 29.40
C TYR A 450 21.17 17.36 29.31
N ALA A 451 22.13 18.03 29.93
CA ALA A 451 23.54 17.65 29.92
C ALA A 451 23.87 16.84 31.17
N HIS A 452 24.26 15.58 30.99
CA HIS A 452 24.79 14.73 32.04
C HIS A 452 26.33 14.76 32.00
N PRO A 453 27.01 15.26 33.05
CA PRO A 453 28.46 15.46 33.06
C PRO A 453 29.27 14.15 33.07
N GLY A 454 28.59 13.01 33.15
CA GLY A 454 29.22 11.69 33.28
C GLY A 454 29.44 11.32 34.75
N ALA A 455 29.84 10.07 34.95
CA ALA A 455 30.21 9.53 36.25
C ALA A 455 31.25 8.42 36.05
N PHE A 456 31.76 7.82 37.14
CA PHE A 456 32.67 6.68 37.02
C PHE A 456 32.00 5.55 36.22
N GLY A 457 32.53 5.25 35.03
CA GLY A 457 31.97 4.26 34.10
C GLY A 457 30.76 4.72 33.26
N ILE A 458 30.36 6.00 33.34
CA ILE A 458 29.25 6.57 32.56
C ILE A 458 29.80 7.73 31.71
N GLU A 459 29.69 7.60 30.39
CA GLU A 459 30.08 8.64 29.43
C GLU A 459 29.24 9.92 29.61
N PRO A 460 29.85 11.11 29.55
CA PRO A 460 29.10 12.36 29.46
C PRO A 460 28.23 12.39 28.20
N THR A 461 26.95 12.74 28.35
CA THR A 461 26.01 12.80 27.23
C THR A 461 25.08 13.99 27.38
N THR A 462 24.62 14.53 26.26
CA THR A 462 23.58 15.56 26.23
C THR A 462 22.37 15.01 25.49
N THR A 463 21.19 15.12 26.11
CA THR A 463 19.92 14.72 25.50
C THR A 463 19.17 15.94 25.03
N LEU A 464 18.90 16.02 23.73
CA LEU A 464 18.05 17.02 23.10
C LEU A 464 16.60 16.55 23.06
N VAL A 465 15.67 17.46 23.30
CA VAL A 465 14.23 17.25 23.16
C VAL A 465 13.71 18.24 22.13
N GLY A 466 12.80 17.80 21.27
CA GLY A 466 12.23 18.62 20.20
C GLY A 466 10.86 18.12 19.76
N GLU A 467 10.30 18.81 18.76
CA GLU A 467 8.96 18.49 18.27
C GLU A 467 8.96 17.37 17.23
N THR A 468 9.94 17.37 16.33
CA THR A 468 10.02 16.44 15.20
C THR A 468 11.47 15.99 14.95
N PRO A 469 11.69 14.85 14.26
CA PRO A 469 13.04 14.42 13.85
C PRO A 469 13.77 15.47 13.00
N ASP A 470 13.03 16.16 12.14
CA ASP A 470 13.55 17.20 11.25
C ASP A 470 13.96 18.48 12.02
N HIS A 471 13.22 18.84 13.07
CA HIS A 471 13.66 19.89 14.01
C HIS A 471 14.98 19.48 14.68
N LEU A 472 15.06 18.27 15.26
CA LEU A 472 16.30 17.81 15.90
C LEU A 472 17.47 17.73 14.93
N LEU A 473 17.27 17.26 13.70
CA LEU A 473 18.32 17.22 12.68
C LEU A 473 18.87 18.63 12.38
N ARG A 474 18.01 19.63 12.20
CA ARG A 474 18.47 21.03 12.02
C ARG A 474 19.30 21.51 13.21
N THR A 475 18.84 21.25 14.42
CA THR A 475 19.56 21.61 15.65
C THR A 475 20.93 20.93 15.71
N LEU A 476 21.02 19.65 15.35
CA LEU A 476 22.28 18.90 15.32
C LEU A 476 23.26 19.45 14.27
N VAL A 477 22.78 19.77 13.06
CA VAL A 477 23.62 20.34 12.00
C VAL A 477 24.15 21.73 12.40
N GLU A 478 23.31 22.58 12.98
CA GLU A 478 23.76 23.89 13.45
C GLU A 478 24.76 23.77 14.60
N LEU A 479 24.48 22.90 15.57
CA LEU A 479 25.38 22.64 16.70
C LEU A 479 26.74 22.13 16.22
N ALA A 480 26.76 21.14 15.31
CA ALA A 480 27.97 20.54 14.78
C ALA A 480 28.88 21.55 14.05
N ARG A 481 28.32 22.61 13.48
CA ARG A 481 29.09 23.69 12.83
C ARG A 481 29.70 24.69 13.80
N ARG A 482 29.27 24.68 15.07
CA ARG A 482 29.75 25.58 16.12
C ARG A 482 30.81 24.97 17.02
N VAL A 483 31.00 23.65 16.99
CA VAL A 483 31.88 22.90 17.90
C VAL A 483 32.98 22.11 17.20
#